data_AF-A0A429G482-F1
#
_entry.id   AF-A0A429G482-F1
#
_cell.length_a   1.000
_cell.length_b   1.000
_cell.length_c   1.000
_cell.angle_alpha   90.00
_cell.angle_beta   90.00
_cell.angle_gamma   90.00
#
_symmetry.space_group_name_H-M   'P 1'
#
loop_
_entity.id
_entity.type
_entity.pdbx_description
1 polymer ?
#
loop_
_entity_poly.entity_id
_entity_poly.type
_entity_poly.pdbx_seq_one_letter_code
_entity_poly.pdbx_strand_id
1 'polypeptide(L)'
;MSILRAEGVTKLFGRKAAEAQRRIKNGAGLEEVRKLGVTPAVVDATFEVEQGEIFVVMGLSGSGKSTLIRMLNGLLPATAGSIEIDGEDIAKLSPKALRAARQNKVSMVFQHFALFPHRTVLANAAYGLEVRGVAKEEREKTAREFLKLVGLEGWESKLPGQLSGGMKQRVGLARALASGTDIILMDEAFSALDPLIRREVQDLLLDLQSRFGKTIVFITHDLNEAMRIGDRIAVMREGRIVQIGTAEEILTDPANDYVAQFVADVDRTRVLTASSVMEKPLVTVLATTGPRTALRTMREHQTSAAFVVTKDRKLRGRVRAAKVADAVQDGVDKLDGLIDAEDPEPVSPDTPVAELFARCAESDLPVPVADEDGTLLGVIPRVTLLAALGAINTQVDDAVVQDVVAPEPALSKEQA
;
A
#
# COMPACT_ATOMS: atom_id res chain seq x y z
N MET A 1 7.42 -17.19 -4.50
CA MET A 1 7.88 -17.49 -5.88
C MET A 1 7.18 -16.51 -6.79
N SER A 2 7.94 -15.76 -7.59
CA SER A 2 7.41 -14.74 -8.50
C SER A 2 6.52 -15.38 -9.57
N ILE A 3 5.26 -14.94 -9.67
CA ILE A 3 4.30 -15.38 -10.69
C ILE A 3 4.39 -14.51 -11.96
N LEU A 4 4.79 -13.25 -11.79
CA LEU A 4 5.00 -12.30 -12.88
C LEU A 4 6.35 -11.61 -12.71
N ARG A 5 7.08 -11.48 -13.81
CA ARG A 5 8.40 -10.85 -13.85
C ARG A 5 8.53 -9.94 -15.05
N ALA A 6 9.03 -8.74 -14.83
CA ALA A 6 9.36 -7.78 -15.87
C ALA A 6 10.86 -7.44 -15.76
N GLU A 7 11.60 -7.57 -16.86
CA GLU A 7 13.04 -7.30 -16.90
C GLU A 7 13.37 -6.31 -18.02
N GLY A 8 13.84 -5.12 -17.64
CA GLY A 8 14.25 -4.05 -18.56
C GLY A 8 13.15 -3.61 -19.54
N VAL A 9 11.88 -3.75 -19.15
CA VAL A 9 10.74 -3.58 -20.06
C VAL A 9 10.64 -2.13 -20.50
N THR A 10 10.64 -1.92 -21.81
CA THR A 10 10.59 -0.58 -22.42
C THR A 10 9.51 -0.53 -23.49
N LYS A 11 8.73 0.55 -23.50
CA LYS A 11 7.78 0.88 -24.56
C LYS A 11 7.99 2.29 -25.08
N LEU A 12 8.32 2.36 -26.38
CA LEU A 12 8.48 3.60 -27.12
C LEU A 12 7.42 3.66 -28.23
N PHE A 13 6.66 4.76 -28.27
CA PHE A 13 5.72 5.04 -29.35
C PHE A 13 6.34 5.98 -30.38
N GLY A 14 6.13 5.72 -31.67
CA GLY A 14 6.62 6.56 -32.76
C GLY A 14 7.44 5.79 -33.78
N ARG A 15 7.61 6.38 -34.97
CA ARG A 15 8.27 5.71 -36.12
C ARG A 15 9.75 5.41 -35.87
N LYS A 16 10.42 6.22 -35.05
CA LYS A 16 11.85 6.10 -34.71
C LYS A 16 12.11 5.32 -33.41
N ALA A 17 11.17 4.49 -32.96
CA ALA A 17 11.29 3.75 -31.70
C ALA A 17 12.58 2.91 -31.59
N ALA A 18 12.98 2.21 -32.66
CA ALA A 18 14.21 1.41 -32.64
C ALA A 18 15.48 2.27 -32.53
N GLU A 19 15.49 3.45 -33.16
CA GLU A 19 16.60 4.41 -33.03
C GLU A 19 16.66 4.97 -31.61
N ALA A 20 15.52 5.40 -31.08
CA ALA A 20 15.40 5.89 -29.71
C ALA A 20 15.85 4.84 -28.69
N GLN A 21 15.49 3.56 -28.86
CA GLN A 21 15.93 2.49 -27.97
C GLN A 21 17.46 2.37 -27.93
N ARG A 22 18.14 2.48 -29.08
CA ARG A 22 19.60 2.46 -29.15
C ARG A 22 20.21 3.65 -28.43
N ARG A 23 19.62 4.84 -28.58
CA ARG A 23 20.09 6.05 -27.88
C ARG A 23 19.93 5.94 -26.37
N ILE A 24 18.79 5.43 -25.89
CA ILE A 24 18.55 5.20 -24.45
C ILE A 24 19.59 4.22 -23.89
N LYS A 25 19.87 3.11 -24.60
CA LYS A 25 20.91 2.16 -24.20
C LYS A 25 22.31 2.79 -24.13
N ASN A 26 22.56 3.83 -24.92
CA ASN A 26 23.82 4.59 -24.91
C ASN A 26 23.82 5.78 -23.95
N GLY A 27 22.83 5.89 -23.05
CA GLY A 27 22.77 6.93 -22.02
C GLY A 27 22.06 8.23 -22.43
N ALA A 28 21.36 8.26 -23.57
CA ALA A 28 20.60 9.43 -23.97
C ALA A 28 19.44 9.73 -23.00
N GLY A 29 19.24 11.01 -22.70
CA GLY A 29 18.13 11.49 -21.86
C GLY A 29 16.77 11.35 -22.55
N LEU A 30 15.69 11.32 -21.74
CA LEU A 30 14.33 11.21 -22.27
C LEU A 30 13.91 12.40 -23.14
N GLU A 31 14.41 13.60 -22.86
CA GLU A 31 14.14 14.79 -23.68
C GLU A 31 14.71 14.67 -25.09
N GLU A 32 15.91 14.12 -25.24
CA GLU A 32 16.53 13.89 -26.55
C GLU A 32 15.74 12.87 -27.36
N VAL A 33 15.23 11.84 -26.70
CA VAL A 33 14.33 10.86 -27.32
C VAL A 33 13.02 11.52 -27.78
N ARG A 34 12.43 12.38 -26.96
CA ARG A 34 11.22 13.14 -27.32
C ARG A 34 11.44 14.04 -28.54
N LYS A 35 12.63 14.65 -28.69
CA LYS A 35 13.01 15.43 -29.89
C LYS A 35 13.02 14.62 -31.19
N LEU A 36 13.08 13.29 -31.13
CA LEU A 36 12.94 12.40 -32.30
C LEU A 36 11.48 12.16 -32.71
N GLY A 37 10.51 12.76 -32.01
CA GLY A 37 9.09 12.46 -32.19
C GLY A 37 8.70 11.08 -31.64
N VAL A 38 9.44 10.60 -30.64
CA VAL A 38 9.18 9.33 -29.95
C VAL A 38 8.70 9.61 -28.54
N THR A 39 7.61 8.97 -28.13
CA THR A 39 7.09 9.06 -26.76
C THR A 39 7.57 7.86 -25.93
N PRO A 40 8.48 8.05 -24.96
CA PRO A 40 8.89 7.00 -24.04
C PRO A 40 7.80 6.80 -22.97
N ALA A 41 6.97 5.78 -23.14
CA ALA A 41 5.84 5.55 -22.23
C ALA A 41 6.21 4.69 -21.02
N VAL A 42 7.08 3.70 -21.22
CA VAL A 42 7.71 2.92 -20.15
C VAL A 42 9.18 2.75 -20.52
N VAL A 43 10.09 2.91 -19.59
CA VAL A 43 11.53 2.87 -19.83
C VAL A 43 12.20 2.07 -18.73
N ASP A 44 12.79 0.94 -19.14
CA ASP A 44 13.63 0.10 -18.28
C ASP A 44 12.94 -0.33 -16.97
N ALA A 45 11.67 -0.72 -17.05
CA ALA A 45 10.91 -1.18 -15.89
C ALA A 45 11.32 -2.62 -15.55
N THR A 46 11.84 -2.80 -14.33
CA THR A 46 12.25 -4.09 -13.78
C THR A 46 11.59 -4.32 -12.43
N PHE A 47 10.83 -5.40 -12.28
CA PHE A 47 10.17 -5.78 -11.03
C PHE A 47 9.66 -7.23 -11.09
N GLU A 48 9.39 -7.78 -9.92
CA GLU A 48 8.81 -9.11 -9.71
C GLU A 48 7.58 -8.99 -8.82
N VAL A 49 6.55 -9.77 -9.17
CA VAL A 49 5.32 -9.88 -8.41
C VAL A 49 5.19 -11.30 -7.86
N GLU A 50 5.08 -11.41 -6.55
CA GLU A 50 4.94 -12.66 -5.81
C GLU A 50 3.52 -13.22 -5.90
N GLN A 51 3.41 -14.54 -5.85
CA GLN A 51 2.10 -15.19 -5.84
C GLN A 51 1.30 -14.78 -4.60
N GLY A 52 0.07 -14.32 -4.85
CA GLY A 52 -0.87 -13.95 -3.81
C GLY A 52 -0.69 -12.53 -3.29
N GLU A 53 0.28 -11.75 -3.74
CA GLU A 53 0.43 -10.35 -3.29
C GLU A 53 -0.45 -9.38 -4.10
N ILE A 54 -0.75 -8.23 -3.49
CA ILE A 54 -1.30 -7.05 -4.14
C ILE A 54 -0.14 -6.09 -4.42
N PHE A 55 0.33 -6.10 -5.67
CA PHE A 55 1.36 -5.22 -6.16
C PHE A 55 0.75 -3.97 -6.78
N VAL A 56 0.94 -2.83 -6.14
CA VAL A 56 0.39 -1.55 -6.58
C VAL A 56 1.39 -0.81 -7.46
N VAL A 57 0.96 -0.36 -8.63
CA VAL A 57 1.71 0.54 -9.49
C VAL A 57 1.08 1.92 -9.42
N MET A 58 1.80 2.87 -8.84
CA MET A 58 1.30 4.23 -8.59
C MET A 58 2.09 5.30 -9.33
N GLY A 59 1.51 6.49 -9.46
CA GLY A 59 2.16 7.64 -10.07
C GLY A 59 1.17 8.58 -10.75
N LEU A 60 1.63 9.77 -11.13
CA LEU A 60 0.79 10.79 -11.78
C LEU A 60 0.23 10.32 -13.13
N SER A 61 -0.78 11.04 -13.63
CA SER A 61 -1.26 10.85 -15.00
C SER A 61 -0.10 11.00 -16.00
N GLY A 62 -0.06 10.13 -17.02
CA GLY A 62 1.01 10.12 -18.01
C GLY A 62 2.33 9.46 -17.59
N SER A 63 2.44 8.91 -16.38
CA SER A 63 3.67 8.22 -15.90
C SER A 63 3.93 6.86 -16.52
N GLY A 64 3.01 6.31 -17.33
CA GLY A 64 3.20 5.03 -18.04
C GLY A 64 2.45 3.83 -17.46
N LYS A 65 1.77 3.96 -16.32
CA LYS A 65 1.08 2.86 -15.60
C LYS A 65 0.16 2.02 -16.50
N SER A 66 -0.83 2.65 -17.13
CA SER A 66 -1.78 1.93 -17.99
C SER A 66 -1.13 1.39 -19.29
N THR A 67 0.07 1.87 -19.65
CA THR A 67 0.85 1.26 -20.72
C THR A 67 1.53 -0.01 -20.20
N LEU A 68 2.11 0.03 -19.00
CA LEU A 68 2.73 -1.11 -18.34
C LEU A 68 1.75 -2.28 -18.18
N ILE A 69 0.56 -2.06 -17.62
CA ILE A 69 -0.42 -3.15 -17.42
C ILE A 69 -0.90 -3.78 -18.72
N ARG A 70 -1.00 -2.99 -19.80
CA ARG A 70 -1.35 -3.52 -21.13
C ARG A 70 -0.22 -4.36 -21.72
N MET A 71 1.03 -4.05 -21.38
CA MET A 71 2.15 -4.92 -21.72
C MET A 71 2.14 -6.20 -20.90
N LEU A 72 1.84 -6.13 -19.60
CA LEU A 72 1.70 -7.33 -18.74
C LEU A 72 0.63 -8.29 -19.28
N ASN A 73 -0.49 -7.76 -19.78
CA ASN A 73 -1.54 -8.57 -20.41
C ASN A 73 -1.20 -9.02 -21.85
N GLY A 74 -0.09 -8.57 -22.44
CA GLY A 74 0.24 -8.80 -23.85
C GLY A 74 -0.71 -8.13 -24.85
N LEU A 75 -1.50 -7.13 -24.42
CA LEU A 75 -2.31 -6.29 -25.31
C LEU A 75 -1.45 -5.31 -26.11
N LEU A 76 -0.29 -4.95 -25.56
CA LEU A 76 0.68 -4.08 -26.18
C LEU A 76 2.05 -4.76 -26.13
N PRO A 77 2.72 -4.98 -27.28
CA PRO A 77 4.06 -5.56 -27.25
C PRO A 77 5.08 -4.56 -26.71
N ALA A 78 6.04 -5.04 -25.92
CA ALA A 78 7.19 -4.26 -25.50
C ALA A 78 8.09 -3.90 -26.70
N THR A 79 8.76 -2.76 -26.63
CA THR A 79 9.82 -2.37 -27.58
C THR A 79 11.15 -3.08 -27.26
N ALA A 80 11.42 -3.31 -25.97
CA ALA A 80 12.57 -4.06 -25.47
C ALA A 80 12.27 -4.63 -24.07
N GLY A 81 13.12 -5.54 -23.61
CA GLY A 81 12.94 -6.29 -22.34
C GLY A 81 12.05 -7.52 -22.50
N SER A 82 11.78 -8.19 -21.39
CA SER A 82 10.94 -9.38 -21.32
C SER A 82 9.89 -9.26 -20.22
N ILE A 83 8.73 -9.89 -20.44
CA ILE A 83 7.69 -10.06 -19.44
C ILE A 83 7.36 -11.54 -19.38
N GLU A 84 7.49 -12.13 -18.20
CA GLU A 84 7.25 -13.54 -17.95
C GLU A 84 6.03 -13.73 -17.05
N ILE A 85 5.22 -14.74 -17.36
CA ILE A 85 4.11 -15.20 -16.53
C ILE A 85 4.30 -16.70 -16.29
N ASP A 86 4.45 -17.10 -15.03
CA ASP A 86 4.91 -18.44 -14.62
C ASP A 86 6.20 -18.87 -15.34
N GLY A 87 7.16 -17.94 -15.47
CA GLY A 87 8.43 -18.18 -16.15
C GLY A 87 8.35 -18.27 -17.69
N GLU A 88 7.18 -18.05 -18.29
CA GLU A 88 7.00 -18.06 -19.74
C GLU A 88 6.95 -16.63 -20.30
N ASP A 89 7.91 -16.29 -21.17
CA ASP A 89 7.98 -14.98 -21.81
C ASP A 89 6.83 -14.78 -22.82
N ILE A 90 5.93 -13.84 -22.50
CA ILE A 90 4.71 -13.61 -23.27
C ILE A 90 4.99 -13.05 -24.67
N ALA A 91 6.14 -12.42 -24.89
CA ALA A 91 6.51 -11.88 -26.20
C ALA A 91 6.94 -12.98 -27.18
N LYS A 92 7.37 -14.14 -26.67
CA LYS A 92 7.78 -15.31 -27.46
C LYS A 92 6.62 -16.25 -27.79
N LEU A 93 5.45 -16.02 -27.20
CA LEU A 93 4.26 -16.83 -27.44
C LEU A 93 3.70 -16.64 -28.85
N SER A 94 3.26 -17.75 -29.45
CA SER A 94 2.42 -17.67 -30.65
C SER A 94 1.10 -16.95 -30.33
N PRO A 95 0.41 -16.33 -31.32
CA PRO A 95 -0.88 -15.68 -31.09
C PRO A 95 -1.94 -16.59 -30.46
N LYS A 96 -1.87 -17.92 -30.71
CA LYS A 96 -2.75 -18.91 -30.09
C LYS A 96 -2.39 -19.14 -28.62
N ALA A 97 -1.11 -19.31 -28.31
CA ALA A 97 -0.64 -19.51 -26.95
C ALA A 97 -0.88 -18.26 -26.08
N LEU A 98 -0.66 -17.06 -26.61
CA LEU A 98 -0.97 -15.80 -25.92
C LEU A 98 -2.47 -15.64 -25.62
N ARG A 99 -3.35 -16.12 -26.49
CA ARG A 99 -4.80 -16.17 -26.20
C ARG A 99 -5.11 -17.14 -25.06
N ALA A 100 -4.50 -18.33 -25.06
CA ALA A 100 -4.69 -19.31 -24.00
C ALA A 100 -4.17 -18.79 -22.64
N ALA A 101 -3.01 -18.14 -22.61
CA ALA A 101 -2.47 -17.49 -21.42
C ALA A 101 -3.46 -16.45 -20.85
N ARG A 102 -4.01 -15.56 -21.71
CA ARG A 102 -5.04 -14.58 -21.30
C ARG A 102 -6.38 -15.18 -20.90
N GLN A 103 -6.70 -16.40 -21.33
CA GLN A 103 -7.94 -17.06 -20.95
C GLN A 103 -7.83 -17.78 -19.61
N ASN A 104 -6.63 -18.25 -19.26
CA ASN A 104 -6.43 -19.17 -18.14
C ASN A 104 -5.63 -18.56 -16.98
N LYS A 105 -4.71 -17.63 -17.25
CA LYS A 105 -3.77 -17.11 -16.25
C LYS A 105 -4.06 -15.67 -15.81
N VAL A 106 -4.60 -14.84 -16.71
CA VAL A 106 -4.75 -13.40 -16.49
C VAL A 106 -6.19 -12.94 -16.72
N SER A 107 -6.75 -12.19 -15.77
CA SER A 107 -7.98 -11.40 -15.98
C SER A 107 -7.70 -9.91 -15.85
N MET A 108 -8.62 -9.09 -16.38
CA MET A 108 -8.46 -7.64 -16.37
C MET A 108 -9.75 -6.94 -15.92
N VAL A 109 -9.59 -5.96 -15.04
CA VAL A 109 -10.61 -5.01 -14.60
C VAL A 109 -10.20 -3.63 -15.07
N PHE A 110 -11.09 -2.96 -15.80
CA PHE A 110 -10.82 -1.69 -16.47
C PHE A 110 -11.36 -0.51 -15.67
N GLN A 111 -10.77 0.68 -15.89
CA GLN A 111 -11.17 1.95 -15.30
C GLN A 111 -12.64 2.28 -15.55
N HIS A 112 -13.06 2.18 -16.82
CA HIS A 112 -14.47 2.15 -17.17
C HIS A 112 -14.91 0.70 -17.16
N PHE A 113 -16.00 0.38 -16.45
CA PHE A 113 -16.49 -0.97 -16.11
C PHE A 113 -16.41 -2.03 -17.23
N ALA A 114 -16.39 -1.59 -18.50
CA ALA A 114 -16.19 -2.42 -19.69
C ALA A 114 -17.15 -3.61 -19.72
N LEU A 115 -18.37 -3.39 -19.22
CA LEU A 115 -19.46 -4.35 -19.28
C LEU A 115 -20.12 -4.26 -20.65
N PHE A 116 -20.52 -5.41 -21.19
CA PHE A 116 -21.29 -5.47 -22.42
C PHE A 116 -22.71 -4.98 -22.12
N PRO A 117 -23.14 -3.83 -22.69
CA PRO A 117 -24.41 -3.20 -22.33
C PRO A 117 -25.63 -4.01 -22.79
N HIS A 118 -25.44 -4.85 -23.81
CA HIS A 118 -26.46 -5.72 -24.40
C HIS A 118 -26.52 -7.11 -23.75
N ARG A 119 -25.74 -7.37 -22.70
CA ARG A 119 -25.73 -8.63 -21.96
C ARG A 119 -26.17 -8.38 -20.52
N THR A 120 -26.81 -9.37 -19.91
CA THR A 120 -27.19 -9.30 -18.49
C THR A 120 -25.97 -9.31 -17.58
N VAL A 121 -26.17 -9.00 -16.30
CA VAL A 121 -25.16 -9.12 -15.25
C VAL A 121 -24.55 -10.51 -15.21
N LEU A 122 -25.41 -11.56 -15.22
CA LEU A 122 -24.95 -12.95 -15.25
C LEU A 122 -24.12 -13.27 -16.50
N ALA A 123 -24.57 -12.82 -17.67
CA ALA A 123 -23.86 -13.07 -18.92
C ALA A 123 -22.53 -12.31 -19.01
N ASN A 124 -22.41 -11.15 -18.35
CA ASN A 124 -21.15 -10.44 -18.20
C ASN A 124 -20.19 -11.21 -17.27
N ALA A 125 -20.66 -11.65 -16.11
CA ALA A 125 -19.86 -12.43 -15.16
C ALA A 125 -19.40 -13.77 -15.75
N ALA A 126 -20.25 -14.46 -16.50
CA ALA A 126 -19.94 -15.76 -17.13
C ALA A 126 -19.09 -15.65 -18.41
N TYR A 127 -18.79 -14.45 -18.90
CA TYR A 127 -18.21 -14.26 -20.25
C TYR A 127 -16.85 -14.96 -20.44
N GLY A 128 -15.95 -14.90 -19.45
CA GLY A 128 -14.64 -15.54 -19.54
C GLY A 128 -14.75 -17.06 -19.69
N LEU A 129 -15.70 -17.68 -18.99
CA LEU A 129 -16.01 -19.11 -19.07
C LEU A 129 -16.68 -19.47 -20.41
N GLU A 130 -17.57 -18.62 -20.91
CA GLU A 130 -18.19 -18.76 -22.25
C GLU A 130 -17.13 -18.81 -23.35
N VAL A 131 -16.17 -17.88 -23.32
CA VAL A 131 -15.08 -17.82 -24.31
C VAL A 131 -14.16 -19.05 -24.25
N ARG A 132 -14.01 -19.68 -23.09
CA ARG A 132 -13.28 -20.94 -22.91
C ARG A 132 -14.06 -22.18 -23.33
N GLY A 133 -15.34 -22.04 -23.67
CA GLY A 133 -16.19 -23.17 -24.07
C GLY A 133 -16.75 -23.98 -22.90
N VAL A 134 -16.75 -23.45 -21.67
CA VAL A 134 -17.38 -24.10 -20.52
C VAL A 134 -18.90 -24.19 -20.74
N ALA A 135 -19.49 -25.32 -20.35
CA ALA A 135 -20.91 -25.59 -20.52
C ALA A 135 -21.77 -24.51 -19.86
N LYS A 136 -22.91 -24.18 -20.47
CA LYS A 136 -23.76 -23.06 -20.04
C LYS A 136 -24.18 -23.16 -18.57
N GLU A 137 -24.57 -24.35 -18.13
CA GLU A 137 -25.03 -24.58 -16.76
C GLU A 137 -23.91 -24.35 -15.74
N GLU A 138 -22.74 -24.94 -16.00
CA GLU A 138 -21.55 -24.80 -15.15
C GLU A 138 -21.04 -23.35 -15.07
N ARG A 139 -20.96 -22.67 -16.21
CA ARG A 139 -20.49 -21.27 -16.23
C ARG A 139 -21.46 -20.31 -15.55
N GLU A 140 -22.76 -20.52 -15.71
CA GLU A 140 -23.75 -19.69 -15.01
C GLU A 140 -23.80 -19.99 -13.52
N LYS A 141 -23.62 -21.24 -13.11
CA LYS A 141 -23.49 -21.60 -11.70
C LYS A 141 -22.32 -20.87 -11.05
N THR A 142 -21.13 -20.99 -11.63
CA THR A 142 -19.91 -20.31 -11.16
C THR A 142 -20.10 -18.79 -11.11
N ALA A 143 -20.69 -18.21 -12.17
CA ALA A 143 -20.94 -16.77 -12.21
C ALA A 143 -21.93 -16.31 -11.12
N ARG A 144 -22.98 -17.08 -10.80
CA ARG A 144 -23.91 -16.77 -9.70
C ARG A 144 -23.21 -16.80 -8.34
N GLU A 145 -22.33 -17.76 -8.11
CA GLU A 145 -21.55 -17.86 -6.87
C GLU A 145 -20.72 -16.59 -6.65
N PHE A 146 -19.96 -16.14 -7.66
CA PHE A 146 -19.18 -14.91 -7.54
C PHE A 146 -20.04 -13.65 -7.49
N LEU A 147 -21.17 -13.59 -8.20
CA LEU A 147 -22.12 -12.48 -8.09
C LEU A 147 -22.70 -12.36 -6.68
N LYS A 148 -22.98 -13.49 -6.03
CA LYS A 148 -23.41 -13.52 -4.63
C LYS A 148 -22.33 -13.00 -3.70
N LEU A 149 -21.07 -13.43 -3.88
CA LEU A 149 -19.94 -12.97 -3.07
C LEU A 149 -19.73 -11.45 -3.14
N VAL A 150 -19.94 -10.86 -4.32
CA VAL A 150 -19.86 -9.39 -4.47
C VAL A 150 -21.16 -8.65 -4.09
N GLY A 151 -22.14 -9.34 -3.49
CA GLY A 151 -23.39 -8.74 -3.01
C GLY A 151 -24.38 -8.36 -4.11
N LEU A 152 -24.40 -9.08 -5.24
CA LEU A 152 -25.29 -8.86 -6.38
C LEU A 152 -26.31 -10.00 -6.59
N GLU A 153 -26.59 -10.78 -5.55
CA GLU A 153 -27.66 -11.79 -5.56
C GLU A 153 -29.01 -11.11 -5.89
N GLY A 154 -29.76 -11.67 -6.84
CA GLY A 154 -31.03 -11.12 -7.34
C GLY A 154 -30.91 -10.10 -8.48
N TRP A 155 -29.70 -9.69 -8.87
CA TRP A 155 -29.46 -8.75 -9.97
C TRP A 155 -29.04 -9.42 -11.29
N GLU A 156 -28.99 -10.74 -11.33
CA GLU A 156 -28.41 -11.56 -12.42
C GLU A 156 -29.05 -11.28 -13.78
N SER A 157 -30.35 -11.00 -13.80
CA SER A 157 -31.14 -10.78 -15.01
C SER A 157 -31.13 -9.32 -15.49
N LYS A 158 -30.61 -8.39 -14.69
CA LYS A 158 -30.58 -6.96 -15.03
C LYS A 158 -29.51 -6.67 -16.07
N LEU A 159 -29.67 -5.55 -16.78
CA LEU A 159 -28.68 -5.01 -17.70
C LEU A 159 -27.78 -4.00 -16.99
N PRO A 160 -26.51 -3.81 -17.43
CA PRO A 160 -25.60 -2.84 -16.83
C PRO A 160 -26.16 -1.43 -16.73
N GLY A 161 -27.00 -0.99 -17.68
CA GLY A 161 -27.64 0.33 -17.64
C GLY A 161 -28.54 0.57 -16.41
N GLN A 162 -28.98 -0.50 -15.75
CA GLN A 162 -29.85 -0.45 -14.57
C GLN A 162 -29.07 -0.45 -13.24
N LEU A 163 -27.74 -0.45 -13.29
CA LEU A 163 -26.86 -0.56 -12.13
C LEU A 163 -26.18 0.78 -11.79
N SER A 164 -25.92 0.99 -10.50
CA SER A 164 -25.03 2.07 -10.04
C SER A 164 -23.57 1.82 -10.47
N GLY A 165 -22.70 2.83 -10.34
CA GLY A 165 -21.27 2.68 -10.64
C GLY A 165 -20.60 1.56 -9.82
N GLY A 166 -20.83 1.55 -8.50
CA GLY A 166 -20.32 0.50 -7.62
C GLY A 166 -20.79 -0.90 -7.98
N MET A 167 -22.06 -1.04 -8.34
CA MET A 167 -22.60 -2.33 -8.79
C MET A 167 -21.96 -2.78 -10.10
N LYS A 168 -21.78 -1.88 -11.08
CA LYS A 168 -21.05 -2.20 -12.32
C LYS A 168 -19.62 -2.66 -12.05
N GLN A 169 -18.95 -2.02 -11.09
CA GLN A 169 -17.60 -2.43 -10.69
C GLN A 169 -17.58 -3.82 -10.07
N ARG A 170 -18.52 -4.11 -9.16
CA ARG A 170 -18.71 -5.44 -8.56
C ARG A 170 -18.98 -6.52 -9.62
N VAL A 171 -19.73 -6.22 -10.68
CA VAL A 171 -19.88 -7.14 -11.83
C VAL A 171 -18.55 -7.37 -12.55
N GLY A 172 -17.75 -6.31 -12.77
CA GLY A 172 -16.42 -6.41 -13.37
C GLY A 172 -15.47 -7.29 -12.55
N LEU A 173 -15.49 -7.14 -11.22
CA LEU A 173 -14.74 -7.96 -10.28
C LEU A 173 -15.22 -9.42 -10.28
N ALA A 174 -16.54 -9.65 -10.22
CA ALA A 174 -17.12 -10.99 -10.31
C ALA A 174 -16.75 -11.68 -11.63
N ARG A 175 -16.73 -10.94 -12.76
CA ARG A 175 -16.27 -11.47 -14.06
C ARG A 175 -14.80 -11.88 -14.03
N ALA A 176 -13.93 -11.08 -13.41
CA ALA A 176 -12.52 -11.41 -13.28
C ALA A 176 -12.34 -12.66 -12.41
N LEU A 177 -13.01 -12.75 -11.27
CA LEU A 177 -12.91 -13.88 -10.34
C LEU A 177 -13.52 -15.17 -10.89
N ALA A 178 -14.69 -15.09 -11.53
CA ALA A 178 -15.34 -16.23 -12.16
C ALA A 178 -14.51 -16.83 -13.30
N SER A 179 -13.57 -16.08 -13.88
CA SER A 179 -12.62 -16.63 -14.84
C SER A 179 -11.63 -17.61 -14.21
N GLY A 180 -11.48 -17.64 -12.88
CA GLY A 180 -10.58 -18.56 -12.19
C GLY A 180 -9.09 -18.36 -12.53
N THR A 181 -8.73 -17.20 -13.07
CA THR A 181 -7.35 -16.84 -13.41
C THR A 181 -6.51 -16.58 -12.16
N ASP A 182 -5.19 -16.70 -12.25
CA ASP A 182 -4.27 -16.56 -11.12
C ASP A 182 -3.85 -15.10 -10.86
N ILE A 183 -3.85 -14.29 -11.93
CA ILE A 183 -3.47 -12.88 -11.92
C ILE A 183 -4.67 -12.01 -12.30
N ILE A 184 -4.95 -10.98 -11.50
CA ILE A 184 -5.95 -9.96 -11.79
C ILE A 184 -5.24 -8.63 -12.01
N LEU A 185 -5.38 -8.08 -13.22
CA LEU A 185 -4.84 -6.78 -13.60
C LEU A 185 -5.92 -5.71 -13.47
N MET A 186 -5.71 -4.70 -12.64
CA MET A 186 -6.69 -3.63 -12.38
C MET A 186 -6.12 -2.26 -12.80
N ASP A 187 -6.78 -1.59 -13.76
CA ASP A 187 -6.35 -0.28 -14.28
C ASP A 187 -7.27 0.83 -13.77
N GLU A 188 -6.88 1.58 -12.73
CA GLU A 188 -7.65 2.67 -12.09
C GLU A 188 -9.11 2.29 -11.79
N ALA A 189 -9.29 1.05 -11.34
CA ALA A 189 -10.58 0.38 -11.29
C ALA A 189 -11.59 1.06 -10.34
N PHE A 190 -11.12 1.88 -9.40
CA PHE A 190 -11.94 2.52 -8.37
C PHE A 190 -12.04 4.05 -8.53
N SER A 191 -11.38 4.63 -9.53
CA SER A 191 -11.29 6.09 -9.70
C SER A 191 -12.64 6.74 -9.99
N ALA A 192 -13.58 6.01 -10.60
CA ALA A 192 -14.91 6.48 -10.96
C ALA A 192 -15.95 6.31 -9.84
N LEU A 193 -15.54 5.81 -8.67
CA LEU A 193 -16.44 5.53 -7.54
C LEU A 193 -16.38 6.66 -6.51
N ASP A 194 -17.53 6.93 -5.89
CA ASP A 194 -17.63 7.79 -4.73
C ASP A 194 -16.85 7.22 -3.53
N PRO A 195 -16.42 8.04 -2.56
CA PRO A 195 -15.51 7.60 -1.49
C PRO A 195 -16.05 6.48 -0.59
N LEU A 196 -17.36 6.40 -0.35
CA LEU A 196 -17.95 5.35 0.50
C LEU A 196 -17.96 4.01 -0.23
N ILE A 197 -18.51 3.99 -1.44
CA ILE A 197 -18.56 2.79 -2.28
C ILE A 197 -17.14 2.33 -2.65
N ARG A 198 -16.20 3.25 -2.85
CA ARG A 198 -14.79 2.93 -3.06
C ARG A 198 -14.23 2.06 -1.92
N ARG A 199 -14.42 2.49 -0.66
CA ARG A 199 -13.95 1.74 0.51
C ARG A 199 -14.61 0.37 0.60
N GLU A 200 -15.92 0.29 0.41
CA GLU A 200 -16.63 -1.00 0.42
C GLU A 200 -16.09 -1.99 -0.63
N VAL A 201 -15.79 -1.50 -1.83
CA VAL A 201 -15.26 -2.34 -2.92
C VAL A 201 -13.78 -2.71 -2.68
N GLN A 202 -12.99 -1.83 -2.06
CA GLN A 202 -11.63 -2.14 -1.62
C GLN A 202 -11.62 -3.22 -0.54
N ASP A 203 -12.49 -3.13 0.46
CA ASP A 203 -12.61 -4.13 1.53
C ASP A 203 -13.04 -5.48 0.97
N LEU A 204 -13.97 -5.47 0.02
CA LEU A 204 -14.35 -6.66 -0.73
C LEU A 204 -13.16 -7.25 -1.52
N LEU A 205 -12.32 -6.41 -2.14
CA LEU A 205 -11.14 -6.89 -2.86
C LEU A 205 -10.16 -7.60 -1.92
N LEU A 206 -9.90 -7.02 -0.74
CA LEU A 206 -9.03 -7.58 0.29
C LEU A 206 -9.57 -8.91 0.82
N ASP A 207 -10.87 -9.00 1.13
CA ASP A 207 -11.51 -10.25 1.55
C ASP A 207 -11.37 -11.35 0.48
N LEU A 208 -11.61 -11.00 -0.79
CA LEU A 208 -11.52 -11.94 -1.90
C LEU A 208 -10.08 -12.37 -2.18
N GLN A 209 -9.10 -11.46 -2.07
CA GLN A 209 -7.69 -11.81 -2.20
C GLN A 209 -7.26 -12.75 -1.08
N SER A 210 -7.63 -12.46 0.18
CA SER A 210 -7.30 -13.30 1.34
C SER A 210 -7.91 -14.69 1.21
N ARG A 211 -9.17 -14.77 0.75
CA ARG A 211 -9.88 -16.04 0.59
C ARG A 211 -9.38 -16.91 -0.56
N PHE A 212 -8.96 -16.30 -1.67
CA PHE A 212 -8.63 -17.03 -2.91
C PHE A 212 -7.14 -17.02 -3.29
N GLY A 213 -6.30 -16.29 -2.55
CA GLY A 213 -4.86 -16.18 -2.81
C GLY A 213 -4.53 -15.65 -4.20
N LYS A 214 -5.37 -14.77 -4.75
CA LYS A 214 -5.19 -14.23 -6.11
C LYS A 214 -4.10 -13.17 -6.11
N THR A 215 -3.26 -13.19 -7.14
CA THR A 215 -2.24 -12.16 -7.34
C THR A 215 -2.87 -10.98 -8.04
N ILE A 216 -2.68 -9.77 -7.52
CA ILE A 216 -3.31 -8.56 -8.05
C ILE A 216 -2.23 -7.56 -8.43
N VAL A 217 -2.25 -7.09 -9.67
CA VAL A 217 -1.49 -5.89 -10.07
C VAL A 217 -2.47 -4.74 -10.20
N PHE A 218 -2.37 -3.78 -9.29
CA PHE A 218 -3.34 -2.70 -9.16
C PHE A 218 -2.73 -1.35 -9.52
N ILE A 219 -3.33 -0.64 -10.46
CA ILE A 219 -2.91 0.72 -10.82
C ILE A 219 -3.81 1.75 -10.17
N THR A 220 -3.18 2.74 -9.54
CA THR A 220 -3.87 3.93 -9.06
C THR A 220 -3.01 5.18 -9.14
N HIS A 221 -3.64 6.34 -9.02
CA HIS A 221 -2.98 7.62 -8.77
C HIS A 221 -3.23 8.11 -7.34
N ASP A 222 -4.09 7.43 -6.57
CA ASP A 222 -4.43 7.76 -5.19
C ASP A 222 -3.51 7.01 -4.23
N LEU A 223 -2.73 7.75 -3.45
CA LEU A 223 -1.78 7.17 -2.52
C LEU A 223 -2.46 6.50 -1.32
N ASN A 224 -3.57 7.05 -0.83
CA ASN A 224 -4.30 6.43 0.28
C ASN A 224 -4.85 5.06 -0.13
N GLU A 225 -5.24 4.94 -1.40
CA GLU A 225 -5.65 3.65 -1.96
C GLU A 225 -4.48 2.68 -2.05
N ALA A 226 -3.34 3.11 -2.58
CA ALA A 226 -2.13 2.29 -2.64
C ALA A 226 -1.69 1.78 -1.26
N MET A 227 -1.70 2.66 -0.25
CA MET A 227 -1.32 2.33 1.12
C MET A 227 -2.33 1.43 1.82
N ARG A 228 -3.61 1.51 1.46
CA ARG A 228 -4.67 0.70 2.09
C ARG A 228 -4.65 -0.75 1.60
N ILE A 229 -4.40 -0.98 0.31
CA ILE A 229 -4.57 -2.32 -0.29
C ILE A 229 -3.26 -2.96 -0.75
N GLY A 230 -2.18 -2.21 -0.90
CA GLY A 230 -0.94 -2.72 -1.48
C GLY A 230 -0.02 -3.34 -0.45
N ASP A 231 0.43 -4.57 -0.72
CA ASP A 231 1.53 -5.19 0.02
C ASP A 231 2.86 -4.53 -0.36
N ARG A 232 3.04 -4.30 -1.67
CA ARG A 232 4.20 -3.62 -2.25
C ARG A 232 3.75 -2.60 -3.28
N ILE A 233 4.47 -1.48 -3.32
CA ILE A 233 4.13 -0.31 -4.10
C ILE A 233 5.31 0.04 -5.00
N ALA A 234 5.08 0.09 -6.30
CA ALA A 234 5.99 0.63 -7.30
C ALA A 234 5.57 2.04 -7.70
N VAL A 235 6.40 3.02 -7.36
CA VAL A 235 6.19 4.42 -7.74
C VAL A 235 6.77 4.66 -9.13
N MET A 236 5.96 5.18 -10.05
CA MET A 236 6.37 5.51 -11.42
C MET A 236 6.42 7.02 -11.67
N ARG A 237 7.46 7.45 -12.40
CA ARG A 237 7.64 8.82 -12.91
C ARG A 237 8.24 8.79 -14.31
N GLU A 238 7.62 9.50 -15.25
CA GLU A 238 8.10 9.62 -16.63
C GLU A 238 8.45 8.28 -17.31
N GLY A 239 7.64 7.24 -17.08
CA GLY A 239 7.83 5.92 -17.65
C GLY A 239 8.81 5.03 -16.88
N ARG A 240 9.50 5.53 -15.86
CA ARG A 240 10.44 4.76 -15.04
C ARG A 240 9.83 4.42 -13.69
N ILE A 241 10.20 3.26 -13.16
CA ILE A 241 9.99 2.94 -11.75
C ILE A 241 11.09 3.66 -10.95
N VAL A 242 10.69 4.49 -9.99
CA VAL A 242 11.63 5.27 -9.16
C VAL A 242 11.88 4.65 -7.80
N GLN A 243 10.92 3.89 -7.27
CA GLN A 243 11.05 3.16 -6.01
C GLN A 243 10.07 1.99 -6.01
N ILE A 244 10.48 0.87 -5.40
CA ILE A 244 9.61 -0.25 -5.04
C ILE A 244 9.85 -0.51 -3.56
N GLY A 245 8.78 -0.60 -2.78
CA GLY A 245 8.87 -0.92 -1.36
C GLY A 245 7.51 -1.20 -0.74
N THR A 246 7.50 -1.55 0.53
CA THR A 246 6.26 -1.61 1.33
C THR A 246 5.68 -0.20 1.54
N ALA A 247 4.41 -0.13 1.92
CA ALA A 247 3.78 1.12 2.33
C ALA A 247 4.62 1.90 3.36
N GLU A 248 5.20 1.19 4.33
CA GLU A 248 6.08 1.76 5.35
C GLU A 248 7.40 2.31 4.79
N GLU A 249 8.09 1.53 3.94
CA GLU A 249 9.36 1.96 3.33
C GLU A 249 9.18 3.20 2.46
N ILE A 250 8.09 3.28 1.69
CA ILE A 250 7.78 4.44 0.86
C ILE A 250 7.55 5.71 1.70
N LEU A 251 7.02 5.58 2.93
CA LEU A 251 6.75 6.71 3.84
C LEU A 251 7.96 7.13 4.68
N THR A 252 8.78 6.17 5.10
CA THR A 252 9.89 6.39 6.02
C THR A 252 11.21 6.66 5.31
N ASP A 253 11.44 6.04 4.15
CA ASP A 253 12.68 6.18 3.36
C ASP A 253 12.35 6.44 1.87
N PRO A 254 11.84 7.64 1.53
CA PRO A 254 11.57 8.00 0.15
C PRO A 254 12.89 8.14 -0.65
N ALA A 255 13.00 7.41 -1.75
CA ALA A 255 14.23 7.30 -2.54
C ALA A 255 14.68 8.61 -3.22
N ASN A 256 13.80 9.60 -3.35
CA ASN A 256 14.11 10.92 -3.89
C ASN A 256 13.02 11.95 -3.54
N ASP A 257 13.31 13.23 -3.78
CA ASP A 257 12.41 14.36 -3.50
C ASP A 257 11.03 14.22 -4.15
N TYR A 258 10.93 13.58 -5.31
CA TYR A 258 9.63 13.36 -5.94
C TYR A 258 8.79 12.37 -5.15
N VAL A 259 9.38 11.27 -4.65
CA VAL A 259 8.64 10.33 -3.78
C VAL A 259 8.28 11.02 -2.46
N ALA A 260 9.21 11.79 -1.87
CA ALA A 260 8.98 12.53 -0.63
C ALA A 260 7.82 13.53 -0.76
N GLN A 261 7.76 14.29 -1.86
CA GLN A 261 6.65 15.19 -2.16
C GLN A 261 5.34 14.42 -2.40
N PHE A 262 5.41 13.27 -3.06
CA PHE A 262 4.23 12.48 -3.36
C PHE A 262 3.56 11.91 -2.10
N VAL A 263 4.33 11.66 -1.04
CA VAL A 263 3.84 11.12 0.23
C VAL A 263 3.60 12.15 1.33
N ALA A 264 3.81 13.44 1.04
CA ALA A 264 3.72 14.51 2.03
C ALA A 264 2.33 14.59 2.69
N ASP A 265 1.26 14.44 1.89
CA ASP A 265 -0.12 14.60 2.34
C ASP A 265 -0.76 13.31 2.90
N VAL A 266 0.03 12.24 3.09
CA VAL A 266 -0.48 10.98 3.66
C VAL A 266 -0.56 11.05 5.16
N ASP A 267 -1.70 10.62 5.69
CA ASP A 267 -1.83 10.36 7.12
C ASP A 267 -1.02 9.12 7.53
N ARG A 268 0.24 9.36 7.90
CA ARG A 268 1.19 8.34 8.34
C ARG A 268 0.69 7.55 9.55
N THR A 269 -0.16 8.15 10.39
CA THR A 269 -0.63 7.52 11.64
C THR A 269 -1.50 6.29 11.38
N ARG A 270 -2.09 6.20 10.19
CA ARG A 270 -2.97 5.10 9.77
C ARG A 270 -2.24 3.98 9.04
N VAL A 271 -1.01 4.23 8.61
CA VAL A 271 -0.21 3.28 7.83
C VAL A 271 0.91 2.70 8.69
N LEU A 272 1.56 3.53 9.51
CA LEU A 272 2.60 3.09 10.42
C LEU A 272 2.00 2.33 11.61
N THR A 273 2.69 1.26 12.00
CA THR A 273 2.30 0.41 13.12
C THR A 273 3.20 0.66 14.33
N ALA A 274 2.84 0.08 15.47
CA ALA A 274 3.66 0.09 16.68
C ALA A 274 5.07 -0.46 16.40
N SER A 275 5.18 -1.53 15.61
CA SER A 275 6.47 -2.13 15.23
C SER A 275 7.34 -1.19 14.38
N SER A 276 6.72 -0.36 13.54
CA SER A 276 7.39 0.60 12.65
C SER A 276 8.04 1.76 13.42
N VAL A 277 7.51 2.11 14.60
CA VAL A 277 7.96 3.27 15.39
C VAL A 277 8.54 2.91 16.75
N MET A 278 8.58 1.63 17.12
CA MET A 278 9.11 1.22 18.43
C MET A 278 10.63 1.33 18.50
N GLU A 279 11.10 1.62 19.70
CA GLU A 279 12.51 1.67 20.05
C GLU A 279 12.85 0.58 21.08
N LYS A 280 14.14 0.31 21.26
CA LYS A 280 14.57 -0.60 22.32
C LYS A 280 14.33 0.04 23.70
N PRO A 281 13.82 -0.72 24.69
CA PRO A 281 13.67 -0.19 26.05
C PRO A 281 15.03 0.22 26.63
N LEU A 282 15.10 1.43 27.19
CA LEU A 282 16.32 1.94 27.83
C LEU A 282 16.76 1.07 29.01
N VAL A 283 15.80 0.56 29.79
CA VAL A 283 16.07 -0.31 30.94
C VAL A 283 15.03 -1.42 31.03
N THR A 284 15.53 -2.65 31.18
CA THR A 284 14.75 -3.82 31.57
C THR A 284 15.39 -4.49 32.78
N VAL A 285 14.58 -5.02 33.69
CA VAL A 285 15.04 -5.77 34.87
C VAL A 285 14.32 -7.11 34.94
N LEU A 286 15.02 -8.17 35.38
CA LEU A 286 14.38 -9.48 35.55
C LEU A 286 13.46 -9.46 36.77
N ALA A 287 12.30 -10.11 36.68
CA ALA A 287 11.37 -10.27 37.81
C ALA A 287 12.02 -10.93 39.04
N THR A 288 13.06 -11.73 38.83
CA THR A 288 13.84 -12.37 39.92
C THR A 288 14.86 -11.44 40.57
N THR A 289 15.00 -10.21 40.09
CA THR A 289 15.95 -9.21 40.62
C THR A 289 15.40 -8.61 41.91
N GLY A 290 16.26 -8.35 42.89
CA GLY A 290 15.87 -7.65 44.11
C GLY A 290 15.74 -6.13 43.91
N PRO A 291 14.97 -5.42 44.76
CA PRO A 291 14.75 -3.97 44.68
C PRO A 291 16.03 -3.12 44.61
N ARG A 292 17.08 -3.48 45.36
CA ARG A 292 18.37 -2.77 45.35
C ARG A 292 19.04 -2.75 43.97
N THR A 293 19.04 -3.89 43.30
CA THR A 293 19.65 -4.03 41.98
C THR A 293 18.81 -3.29 40.93
N ALA A 294 17.49 -3.40 40.99
CA ALA A 294 16.60 -2.63 40.10
C ALA A 294 16.79 -1.12 40.25
N LEU A 295 16.87 -0.62 41.49
CA LEU A 295 17.14 0.80 41.76
C LEU A 295 18.51 1.24 41.25
N ARG A 296 19.54 0.40 41.41
CA ARG A 296 20.88 0.67 40.88
C ARG A 296 20.85 0.78 39.36
N THR A 297 20.23 -0.17 38.66
CA THR A 297 20.11 -0.15 37.19
C THR A 297 19.37 1.11 36.71
N MET A 298 18.28 1.50 37.38
CA MET A 298 17.55 2.73 37.06
C MET A 298 18.41 3.99 37.25
N ARG A 299 19.22 4.06 38.32
CA ARG A 299 20.14 5.18 38.58
C ARG A 299 21.26 5.27 37.55
N GLU A 300 21.86 4.13 37.18
CA GLU A 300 22.93 4.06 36.17
C GLU A 300 22.47 4.60 34.80
N HIS A 301 21.21 4.35 34.45
CA HIS A 301 20.60 4.78 33.19
C HIS A 301 19.76 6.07 33.34
N GLN A 302 19.80 6.71 34.52
CA GLN A 302 19.09 7.95 34.83
C GLN A 302 17.58 7.93 34.49
N THR A 303 16.91 6.80 34.72
CA THR A 303 15.48 6.63 34.45
C THR A 303 14.66 6.59 35.75
N SER A 304 13.43 7.08 35.68
CA SER A 304 12.45 7.04 36.78
C SER A 304 11.66 5.73 36.86
N ALA A 305 11.79 4.86 35.85
CA ALA A 305 11.13 3.55 35.81
C ALA A 305 11.88 2.52 34.96
N ALA A 306 11.58 1.24 35.18
CA ALA A 306 12.09 0.13 34.39
C ALA A 306 10.98 -0.88 34.08
N PHE A 307 11.05 -1.49 32.89
CA PHE A 307 10.19 -2.63 32.54
C PHE A 307 10.69 -3.90 33.20
N VAL A 308 9.77 -4.71 33.72
CA VAL A 308 10.08 -5.98 34.38
C VAL A 308 9.74 -7.12 33.45
N VAL A 309 10.71 -7.99 33.19
CA VAL A 309 10.56 -9.13 32.27
C VAL A 309 10.94 -10.45 32.94
N THR A 310 10.45 -11.57 32.41
CA THR A 310 10.94 -12.91 32.78
C THR A 310 12.25 -13.24 32.07
N LYS A 311 12.87 -14.39 32.40
CA LYS A 311 14.05 -14.89 31.67
C LYS A 311 13.77 -15.10 30.18
N ASP A 312 12.54 -15.46 29.84
CA ASP A 312 12.06 -15.65 28.47
C ASP A 312 11.58 -14.34 27.83
N ARG A 313 11.97 -13.18 28.39
CA ARG A 313 11.60 -11.83 27.92
C ARG A 313 10.10 -11.49 27.96
N LYS A 314 9.27 -12.29 28.62
CA LYS A 314 7.84 -11.97 28.79
C LYS A 314 7.66 -10.77 29.71
N LEU A 315 6.88 -9.79 29.28
CA LEU A 315 6.58 -8.59 30.07
C LEU A 315 5.72 -8.96 31.29
N ARG A 316 6.16 -8.55 32.48
CA ARG A 316 5.39 -8.68 33.74
C ARG A 316 4.75 -7.36 34.17
N GLY A 317 5.24 -6.24 33.66
CA GLY A 317 4.81 -4.90 34.03
C GLY A 317 6.00 -3.97 34.14
N ARG A 318 5.90 -2.98 35.03
CA ARG A 318 6.97 -2.02 35.30
C ARG A 318 7.10 -1.68 36.77
N VAL A 319 8.22 -1.07 37.13
CA VAL A 319 8.48 -0.57 38.49
C VAL A 319 8.99 0.87 38.43
N ARG A 320 8.53 1.71 39.36
CA ARG A 320 8.96 3.11 39.48
C ARG A 320 10.05 3.26 40.55
N ALA A 321 11.04 4.10 40.28
CA ALA A 321 12.18 4.33 41.16
C ALA A 321 11.78 4.76 42.57
N ALA A 322 10.73 5.58 42.71
CA ALA A 322 10.21 6.01 44.02
C ALA A 322 9.72 4.81 44.87
N LYS A 323 8.78 4.02 44.33
CA LYS A 323 8.22 2.83 44.99
C LYS A 323 9.29 1.79 45.34
N VAL A 324 10.29 1.62 44.46
CA VAL A 324 11.42 0.71 44.70
C VAL A 324 12.37 1.28 45.77
N ALA A 325 12.57 2.59 45.84
CA ALA A 325 13.40 3.21 46.86
C ALA A 325 12.78 3.07 48.27
N ASP A 326 11.47 3.27 48.39
CA ASP A 326 10.73 3.04 49.64
C ASP A 326 10.87 1.58 50.09
N ALA A 327 10.64 0.64 49.17
CA ALA A 327 10.80 -0.79 49.43
C ALA A 327 12.22 -1.19 49.88
N VAL A 328 13.26 -0.51 49.36
CA VAL A 328 14.66 -0.73 49.81
C VAL A 328 14.88 -0.25 51.24
N GLN A 329 14.24 0.86 51.64
CA GLN A 329 14.29 1.36 53.02
C GLN A 329 13.55 0.43 53.98
N ASP A 330 12.41 -0.12 53.54
CA ASP A 330 11.58 -1.05 54.31
C ASP A 330 12.15 -2.47 54.38
N GLY A 331 13.31 -2.73 53.76
CA GLY A 331 13.99 -4.03 53.80
C GLY A 331 13.32 -5.11 52.95
N VAL A 332 12.57 -4.73 51.90
CA VAL A 332 11.94 -5.67 50.98
C VAL A 332 12.98 -6.32 50.06
N ASP A 333 12.92 -7.65 49.95
CA ASP A 333 13.90 -8.44 49.18
C ASP A 333 13.44 -8.82 47.77
N LYS A 334 12.14 -8.68 47.46
CA LYS A 334 11.55 -9.07 46.16
C LYS A 334 10.86 -7.89 45.47
N LEU A 335 10.84 -7.90 44.14
CA LEU A 335 10.06 -6.95 43.35
C LEU A 335 8.57 -7.31 43.29
N ASP A 336 8.19 -8.55 43.62
CA ASP A 336 6.79 -8.98 43.63
C ASP A 336 5.94 -8.06 44.53
N GLY A 337 4.82 -7.55 44.01
CA GLY A 337 3.96 -6.56 44.68
C GLY A 337 4.36 -5.09 44.43
N LEU A 338 5.58 -4.84 43.94
CA LEU A 338 5.99 -3.51 43.46
C LEU A 338 5.71 -3.32 41.97
N ILE A 339 5.59 -4.42 41.22
CA ILE A 339 5.32 -4.44 39.78
C ILE A 339 3.90 -3.97 39.50
N ASP A 340 3.78 -2.90 38.74
CA ASP A 340 2.51 -2.43 38.19
C ASP A 340 2.30 -3.14 36.85
N ALA A 341 1.38 -4.11 36.81
CA ALA A 341 1.16 -4.99 35.66
C ALA A 341 0.22 -4.41 34.59
N GLU A 342 -0.65 -3.47 34.98
CA GLU A 342 -1.77 -3.00 34.13
C GLU A 342 -1.53 -1.65 33.46
N ASP A 343 -0.42 -0.97 33.75
CA ASP A 343 -0.16 0.37 33.22
C ASP A 343 1.32 0.44 32.77
N PRO A 344 1.62 0.79 31.50
CA PRO A 344 0.68 0.84 30.40
C PRO A 344 0.45 -0.59 29.92
N GLU A 345 -0.79 -0.92 29.57
CA GLU A 345 -1.08 -2.18 28.91
C GLU A 345 -0.29 -2.28 27.59
N PRO A 346 0.40 -3.41 27.32
CA PRO A 346 1.13 -3.59 26.08
C PRO A 346 0.21 -3.58 24.86
N VAL A 347 0.75 -3.10 23.74
CA VAL A 347 0.09 -3.09 22.45
C VAL A 347 0.70 -4.13 21.52
N SER A 348 -0.09 -4.57 20.53
CA SER A 348 0.39 -5.47 19.47
C SER A 348 1.37 -4.72 18.55
N PRO A 349 2.39 -5.40 17.98
CA PRO A 349 3.26 -4.83 16.95
C PRO A 349 2.48 -4.26 15.75
N ASP A 350 1.32 -4.84 15.42
CA ASP A 350 0.51 -4.43 14.26
C ASP A 350 -0.47 -3.28 14.59
N THR A 351 -0.51 -2.80 15.84
CA THR A 351 -1.41 -1.72 16.24
C THR A 351 -1.08 -0.43 15.49
N PRO A 352 -2.04 0.20 14.77
CA PRO A 352 -1.79 1.47 14.08
C PRO A 352 -1.40 2.60 15.03
N VAL A 353 -0.49 3.46 14.60
CA VAL A 353 -0.02 4.63 15.37
C VAL A 353 -1.18 5.54 15.83
N ALA A 354 -2.22 5.67 15.00
CA ALA A 354 -3.43 6.43 15.32
C ALA A 354 -4.14 5.95 16.60
N GLU A 355 -4.06 4.67 16.93
CA GLU A 355 -4.69 4.10 18.13
C GLU A 355 -3.81 4.25 19.38
N LEU A 356 -2.51 4.52 19.19
CA LEU A 356 -1.55 4.68 20.28
C LEU A 356 -1.65 6.03 20.98
N PHE A 357 -2.29 7.03 20.37
CA PHE A 357 -2.37 8.40 20.91
C PHE A 357 -3.02 8.46 22.28
N ALA A 358 -4.19 7.83 22.44
CA ALA A 358 -4.88 7.81 23.73
C ALA A 358 -3.99 7.19 24.81
N ARG A 359 -3.38 6.02 24.51
CA ARG A 359 -2.53 5.29 25.43
C ARG A 359 -1.27 6.07 25.82
N CYS A 360 -0.60 6.71 24.86
CA CYS A 360 0.60 7.52 25.11
C CYS A 360 0.29 8.86 25.78
N ALA A 361 -0.93 9.39 25.63
CA ALA A 361 -1.36 10.61 26.30
C ALA A 361 -1.66 10.36 27.79
N GLU A 362 -2.19 9.18 28.11
CA GLU A 362 -2.55 8.76 29.47
C GLU A 362 -1.37 8.21 30.27
N SER A 363 -0.31 7.72 29.61
CA SER A 363 0.87 7.17 30.29
C SER A 363 2.06 8.11 30.30
N ASP A 364 2.64 8.31 31.48
CA ASP A 364 3.88 9.09 31.67
C ASP A 364 5.16 8.34 31.27
N LEU A 365 5.04 7.07 30.85
CA LEU A 365 6.16 6.24 30.43
C LEU A 365 5.91 5.68 29.02
N PRO A 366 6.96 5.21 28.33
CA PRO A 366 6.81 4.59 27.03
C PRO A 366 5.77 3.44 27.04
N VAL A 367 4.99 3.30 25.97
CA VAL A 367 4.03 2.21 25.82
C VAL A 367 4.78 0.94 25.36
N PRO A 368 4.69 -0.19 26.07
CA PRO A 368 5.37 -1.42 25.65
C PRO A 368 4.68 -2.06 24.45
N VAL A 369 5.49 -2.61 23.55
CA VAL A 369 5.03 -3.40 22.39
C VAL A 369 5.38 -4.85 22.65
N ALA A 370 4.39 -5.74 22.64
CA ALA A 370 4.58 -7.16 22.90
C ALA A 370 3.90 -8.03 21.84
N ASP A 371 4.50 -9.19 21.54
CA ASP A 371 3.88 -10.19 20.68
C ASP A 371 2.75 -10.96 21.38
N GLU A 372 2.09 -11.87 20.66
CA GLU A 372 1.00 -12.70 21.18
C GLU A 372 1.42 -13.58 22.38
N ASP A 373 2.70 -13.93 22.48
CA ASP A 373 3.27 -14.70 23.59
C ASP A 373 3.58 -13.83 24.83
N GLY A 374 3.39 -12.51 24.72
CA GLY A 374 3.67 -11.51 25.76
C GLY A 374 5.15 -11.12 25.85
N THR A 375 5.96 -11.44 24.84
CA THR A 375 7.38 -11.09 24.77
C THR A 375 7.54 -9.61 24.46
N LEU A 376 8.32 -8.89 25.28
CA LEU A 376 8.60 -7.48 25.03
C LEU A 376 9.51 -7.32 23.80
N LEU A 377 8.96 -6.76 22.73
CA LEU A 377 9.66 -6.46 21.48
C LEU A 377 10.36 -5.10 21.54
N GLY A 378 9.65 -4.09 22.05
CA GLY A 378 10.11 -2.70 22.09
C GLY A 378 9.21 -1.83 22.96
N VAL A 379 9.46 -0.53 22.93
CA VAL A 379 8.66 0.49 23.61
C VAL A 379 8.49 1.70 22.70
N ILE A 380 7.40 2.44 22.88
CA ILE A 380 7.10 3.64 22.12
C ILE A 380 7.13 4.84 23.07
N PRO A 381 8.22 5.61 23.08
CA PRO A 381 8.27 6.87 23.79
C PRO A 381 7.26 7.87 23.20
N ARG A 382 6.72 8.74 24.06
CA ARG A 382 5.80 9.81 23.62
C ARG A 382 6.43 10.73 22.57
N VAL A 383 7.74 10.98 22.66
CA VAL A 383 8.45 11.82 21.68
C VAL A 383 8.51 11.16 20.30
N THR A 384 8.63 9.84 20.23
CA THR A 384 8.68 9.08 18.98
C THR A 384 7.33 9.13 18.28
N LEU A 385 6.24 9.03 19.05
CA LEU A 385 4.88 9.23 18.54
C LEU A 385 4.65 10.66 18.03
N LEU A 386 5.14 11.66 18.77
CA LEU A 386 5.08 13.07 18.36
C LEU A 386 5.95 13.36 17.14
N ALA A 387 7.09 12.67 16.96
CA ALA A 387 7.93 12.80 15.78
C ALA A 387 7.30 12.15 14.55
N ALA A 388 6.63 11.00 14.73
CA ALA A 388 5.83 10.37 13.69
C ALA A 388 4.67 11.28 13.22
N LEU A 389 4.14 12.13 14.13
CA LEU A 389 3.26 13.23 13.80
C LEU A 389 3.99 14.46 13.24
N GLY A 390 5.18 14.80 13.73
CA GLY A 390 5.89 16.04 13.40
C GLY A 390 6.40 16.09 11.96
N ALA A 391 6.65 14.93 11.35
CA ALA A 391 6.85 14.81 9.91
C ALA A 391 5.63 15.29 9.07
N ILE A 392 4.50 15.59 9.72
CA ILE A 392 3.29 16.21 9.13
C ILE A 392 3.43 17.75 9.06
N ASN A 393 4.34 18.38 9.82
CA ASN A 393 4.32 19.84 10.04
C ASN A 393 5.59 20.62 9.66
N THR A 394 6.68 20.00 9.23
CA THR A 394 7.91 20.75 8.86
C THR A 394 7.91 21.34 7.43
N GLN A 395 6.75 21.39 6.76
CA GLN A 395 6.60 22.07 5.45
C GLN A 395 5.36 22.97 5.37
N VAL A 396 5.06 23.70 6.45
CA VAL A 396 4.22 24.91 6.35
C VAL A 396 5.05 26.09 6.82
N ASP A 397 5.14 27.10 5.96
CA ASP A 397 5.82 28.40 6.07
C ASP A 397 7.31 28.51 5.69
N ASP A 398 7.62 28.41 4.38
CA ASP A 398 8.79 29.12 3.82
C ASP A 398 8.61 29.64 2.36
N ALA A 399 7.36 29.91 1.96
CA ALA A 399 7.02 30.71 0.78
C ALA A 399 5.60 31.26 1.02
N VAL A 400 5.32 32.55 1.18
CA VAL A 400 5.61 33.68 0.29
C VAL A 400 5.48 34.97 1.11
N VAL A 401 6.54 35.77 1.24
CA VAL A 401 6.42 37.22 1.44
C VAL A 401 6.90 37.86 0.14
N GLN A 402 5.98 38.10 -0.78
CA GLN A 402 6.21 38.97 -1.93
C GLN A 402 5.33 40.21 -1.79
N ASP A 403 6.02 41.32 -1.55
CA ASP A 403 5.67 42.72 -1.81
C ASP A 403 4.20 43.05 -2.09
N VAL A 404 3.54 43.59 -1.07
CA VAL A 404 2.36 44.44 -1.28
C VAL A 404 2.86 45.81 -1.70
N VAL A 405 2.94 46.03 -3.02
CA VAL A 405 3.05 47.38 -3.60
C VAL A 405 1.71 48.09 -3.36
N ALA A 406 1.75 49.17 -2.59
CA ALA A 406 0.59 50.04 -2.35
C ALA A 406 0.18 50.79 -3.63
N PRO A 407 -1.11 50.91 -3.97
CA PRO A 407 -1.55 51.81 -5.03
C PRO A 407 -1.72 53.24 -4.50
N GLU A 408 -1.15 54.21 -5.24
CA GLU A 408 -1.40 55.64 -5.08
C GLU A 408 -2.89 56.00 -5.28
N PRO A 409 -3.41 57.03 -4.58
CA PRO A 409 -4.78 57.48 -4.76
C PRO A 409 -4.92 58.36 -6.01
N ALA A 410 -5.76 57.92 -6.96
CA ALA A 410 -6.14 58.73 -8.12
C ALA A 410 -7.07 59.88 -7.70
N LEU A 411 -6.62 61.09 -8.06
CA LEU A 411 -7.32 62.37 -7.96
C LEU A 411 -8.66 62.34 -8.70
N SER A 412 -9.75 62.65 -8.00
CA SER A 412 -11.01 63.06 -8.59
C SER A 412 -11.06 64.60 -8.72
N LYS A 413 -11.00 65.13 -9.95
CA LYS A 413 -11.52 66.48 -10.26
C LYS A 413 -12.06 66.58 -11.69
N GLU A 414 -13.33 66.99 -11.75
CA GLU A 414 -13.96 67.96 -12.67
C GLU A 414 -14.09 67.65 -14.17
N GLN A 415 -15.35 67.32 -14.53
CA GLN A 415 -16.22 68.00 -15.51
C GLN A 415 -15.56 68.83 -16.64
N ALA A 416 -15.74 68.38 -17.90
CA ALA A 416 -16.37 69.11 -19.00
C ALA A 416 -16.47 68.21 -20.25
#